data_AF-A0A5R1Z1T1-F1
#
_entry.id   AF-A0A5R1Z1T1-F1
#
_cell.length_a   1.000
_cell.length_b   1.000
_cell.length_c   1.000
_cell.angle_alpha   90.00
_cell.angle_beta   90.00
_cell.angle_gamma   90.00
#
_symmetry.space_group_name_H-M   'P 1'
#
loop_
_entity.id
_entity.type
_entity.pdbx_description
1 polymer ?
#
loop_
_entity_poly.entity_id
_entity_poly.type
_entity_poly.pdbx_seq_one_letter_code
_entity_poly.pdbx_strand_id
1 'polypeptide(L)'
;MSHVARCSLFRQHALCQYGSLRGALSGASVSSKVEQLRAQLNERILVLDGGMGTMIQSYRLHEEDFRGERFADWPCDLKGNNDLLVLSKPEVIAAIHNAYFEAGAAIIEPPTVTSTTMALADSRRESLTAARHS
;
A
#
# COMPACT_ATOMS: atom_id res chain seq x y z
N MET A 1 3.98 -25.39 -68.04
CA MET A 1 4.19 -26.49 -67.07
C MET A 1 5.07 -25.98 -65.95
N SER A 2 4.42 -25.23 -65.05
CA SER A 2 4.96 -24.51 -63.91
C SER A 2 4.17 -25.09 -62.74
N HIS A 3 4.77 -25.90 -61.86
CA HIS A 3 4.14 -26.36 -60.61
C HIS A 3 5.06 -27.20 -59.69
N VAL A 4 6.39 -26.98 -59.67
CA VAL A 4 7.27 -27.68 -58.68
C VAL A 4 8.24 -26.74 -57.94
N ALA A 5 8.15 -25.42 -58.15
CA ALA A 5 9.06 -24.44 -57.54
C ALA A 5 8.41 -23.54 -56.47
N ARG A 6 7.33 -23.98 -55.80
CA ARG A 6 6.64 -23.18 -54.77
C ARG A 6 6.38 -23.87 -53.43
N CYS A 7 6.89 -25.08 -53.20
CA CYS A 7 6.62 -25.80 -51.95
C CYS A 7 7.76 -25.77 -50.91
N SER A 8 8.90 -25.12 -51.20
CA SER A 8 10.05 -25.04 -50.27
C SER A 8 10.25 -23.67 -49.61
N LEU A 9 9.54 -22.62 -50.06
CA LEU A 9 9.72 -21.24 -49.56
C LEU A 9 8.74 -20.84 -48.42
N PHE A 10 7.76 -21.68 -48.09
CA PHE A 10 6.79 -21.37 -47.02
C PHE A 10 7.20 -21.92 -45.63
N ARG A 11 8.34 -22.62 -45.52
CA ARG A 11 8.82 -23.19 -44.25
C ARG A 11 9.98 -22.41 -43.59
N GLN A 12 10.47 -21.34 -44.21
CA GLN A 12 11.50 -20.47 -43.62
C GLN A 12 10.95 -19.18 -42.99
N HIS A 13 9.72 -18.76 -43.30
CA HIS A 13 9.14 -17.55 -42.70
C HIS A 13 8.50 -17.75 -41.31
N ALA A 14 8.25 -18.98 -40.87
CA ALA A 14 7.64 -19.26 -39.57
C ALA A 14 8.63 -19.41 -38.39
N LEU A 15 9.95 -19.48 -38.66
CA LEU A 15 10.97 -19.62 -37.62
C LEU A 15 11.67 -18.30 -37.25
N CYS A 16 11.44 -17.22 -38.02
CA CYS A 16 12.00 -15.89 -37.71
C CYS A 16 11.13 -15.08 -36.71
N GLN A 17 9.90 -15.50 -36.42
CA GLN A 17 9.05 -14.87 -35.39
C GLN A 17 9.12 -15.53 -34.01
N TYR A 18 9.70 -16.73 -33.90
CA TYR A 18 9.85 -17.45 -32.62
C TYR A 18 11.23 -17.26 -31.95
N GLY A 19 12.08 -16.39 -32.48
CA GLY A 19 13.39 -16.02 -31.89
C GLY A 19 13.37 -14.76 -31.02
N SER A 20 12.31 -13.95 -31.08
CA SER A 20 12.30 -12.60 -30.51
C SER A 20 11.68 -12.47 -29.11
N LEU A 21 11.37 -13.57 -28.42
CA LEU A 21 10.75 -13.53 -27.09
C LEU A 21 11.64 -14.08 -25.97
N ARG A 22 12.85 -14.57 -26.27
CA ARG A 22 13.83 -14.96 -25.25
C ARG A 22 14.69 -13.80 -24.73
N GLY A 23 14.68 -12.64 -25.39
CA GLY A 23 15.43 -11.45 -24.97
C GLY A 23 14.64 -10.45 -24.12
N ALA A 24 13.30 -10.52 -24.09
CA ALA A 24 12.47 -9.46 -23.52
C ALA A 24 12.33 -9.50 -21.98
N LEU A 25 12.84 -10.54 -21.31
CA LEU A 25 12.76 -10.67 -19.85
C LEU A 25 14.11 -10.53 -19.14
N SER A 26 15.19 -10.23 -19.88
CA SER A 26 16.55 -10.10 -19.32
C SER A 26 16.87 -8.69 -18.79
N GLY A 27 15.96 -7.73 -18.88
CA GLY A 27 16.28 -6.31 -18.72
C GLY A 27 15.41 -5.51 -17.76
N ALA A 28 14.46 -6.13 -17.06
CA ALA A 28 13.72 -5.44 -16.01
C ALA A 28 14.63 -5.26 -14.78
N SER A 29 15.54 -4.29 -14.87
CA SER A 29 16.19 -3.72 -13.69
C SER A 29 15.08 -3.31 -12.73
N VAL A 30 15.06 -3.91 -11.55
CA VAL A 30 14.17 -3.48 -10.47
C VAL A 30 14.65 -2.09 -10.05
N SER A 31 14.10 -1.06 -10.67
CA SER A 31 14.37 0.32 -10.28
C SER A 31 13.94 0.49 -8.83
N SER A 32 14.81 1.09 -8.02
CA SER A 32 14.56 1.24 -6.60
C SER A 32 13.32 2.10 -6.36
N LYS A 33 12.60 1.90 -5.23
CA LYS A 33 11.45 2.75 -4.86
C LYS A 33 11.82 4.25 -4.85
N VAL A 34 13.07 4.54 -4.49
CA VAL A 34 13.62 5.91 -4.50
C VAL A 34 13.75 6.45 -5.92
N GLU A 35 14.25 5.66 -6.87
CA GLU A 35 14.32 6.06 -8.29
C GLU A 35 12.93 6.26 -8.90
N GLN A 36 11.98 5.37 -8.61
CA GLN A 36 10.59 5.51 -9.04
C GLN A 36 9.97 6.80 -8.50
N LEU A 37 10.16 7.09 -7.21
CA LEU A 37 9.69 8.33 -6.59
C LEU A 37 10.33 9.56 -7.25
N ARG A 38 11.66 9.54 -7.48
CA ARG A 38 12.37 10.64 -8.16
C ARG A 38 11.88 10.86 -9.58
N ALA A 39 11.65 9.79 -10.33
CA ALA A 39 11.10 9.89 -11.68
C ALA A 39 9.73 10.58 -11.68
N GLN A 40 8.83 10.17 -10.77
CA GLN A 40 7.50 10.76 -10.65
C GLN A 40 7.53 12.23 -10.19
N LEU A 41 8.43 12.58 -9.27
CA LEU A 41 8.63 13.97 -8.83
C LEU A 41 9.19 14.89 -9.93
N ASN A 42 9.94 14.36 -10.88
CA ASN A 42 10.43 15.14 -12.04
C ASN A 42 9.33 15.41 -13.08
N GLU A 43 8.30 14.57 -13.15
CA GLU A 43 7.21 14.69 -14.13
C GLU A 43 6.06 15.57 -13.61
N ARG A 44 5.78 15.52 -12.31
CA ARG A 44 4.65 16.23 -11.70
C ARG A 44 4.81 16.45 -10.21
N ILE A 45 3.98 17.34 -9.67
CA ILE A 45 3.80 17.48 -8.22
C ILE A 45 3.04 16.25 -7.71
N LEU A 46 3.57 15.61 -6.66
CA LEU A 46 2.88 14.56 -5.92
C LEU A 46 2.23 15.16 -4.68
N VAL A 47 0.98 14.81 -4.44
CA VAL A 47 0.19 15.27 -3.29
C VAL A 47 0.22 14.20 -2.20
N LEU A 48 0.58 14.61 -0.99
CA LEU A 48 0.43 13.79 0.21
C LEU A 48 -1.00 13.93 0.74
N ASP A 49 -1.51 12.91 1.40
CA ASP A 49 -2.80 12.98 2.08
C ASP A 49 -2.83 14.02 3.21
N GLY A 50 -4.05 14.28 3.69
CA GLY A 50 -4.28 15.20 4.79
C GLY A 50 -4.15 14.52 6.16
N GLY A 51 -4.38 15.29 7.22
CA GLY A 51 -4.31 14.77 8.59
C GLY A 51 -5.32 13.64 8.88
N MET A 52 -4.82 12.41 9.07
CA MET A 52 -5.64 11.24 9.39
C MET A 52 -6.48 11.42 10.65
N GLY A 53 -5.93 12.03 11.70
CA GLY A 53 -6.64 12.25 12.97
C GLY A 53 -7.90 13.11 12.81
N THR A 54 -7.86 14.14 11.96
CA THR A 54 -9.01 15.02 11.68
C THR A 54 -10.13 14.25 10.98
N MET A 55 -9.79 13.39 10.02
CA MET A 55 -10.77 12.52 9.36
C MET A 55 -11.35 11.50 10.34
N ILE A 56 -10.54 10.87 11.17
CA ILE A 56 -11.04 9.91 12.18
C ILE A 56 -12.04 10.57 13.14
N GLN A 57 -11.79 11.82 13.55
CA GLN A 57 -12.70 12.56 14.42
C GLN A 57 -14.10 12.75 13.81
N SER A 58 -14.24 12.82 12.47
CA SER A 58 -15.56 12.96 11.83
C SER A 58 -16.43 11.71 11.95
N TYR A 59 -15.83 10.54 12.16
CA TYR A 59 -16.56 9.27 12.36
C TYR A 59 -17.16 9.13 13.76
N ARG A 60 -16.84 10.03 14.70
CA ARG A 60 -17.41 10.07 16.07
C ARG A 60 -17.32 8.72 16.81
N LEU A 61 -16.21 8.02 16.64
CA LEU A 61 -15.98 6.70 17.20
C LEU A 61 -16.04 6.70 18.74
N HIS A 62 -16.54 5.60 19.29
CA HIS A 62 -16.67 5.34 20.71
C HIS A 62 -15.62 4.33 21.19
N GLU A 63 -15.45 4.21 22.51
CA GLU A 63 -14.45 3.34 23.14
C GLU A 63 -14.48 1.89 22.61
N GLU A 64 -15.68 1.35 22.40
CA GLU A 64 -15.90 0.01 21.83
C GLU A 64 -15.28 -0.15 20.43
N ASP A 65 -15.26 0.91 19.62
CA ASP A 65 -14.67 0.89 18.29
C ASP A 65 -13.14 0.80 18.34
N PHE A 66 -12.50 1.37 19.36
CA PHE A 66 -11.05 1.27 19.56
C PHE A 66 -10.66 -0.08 20.18
N ARG A 67 -11.55 -0.68 20.96
CA ARG A 67 -11.34 -2.01 21.55
C ARG A 67 -11.47 -3.13 20.54
N GLY A 68 -12.55 -3.11 19.76
CA GLY A 68 -12.96 -4.27 18.98
C GLY A 68 -13.03 -5.54 19.83
N GLU A 69 -12.95 -6.70 19.19
CA GLU A 69 -12.91 -7.98 19.91
C GLU A 69 -11.55 -8.19 20.59
N ARG A 70 -10.47 -7.74 19.96
CA ARG A 70 -9.09 -8.03 20.38
C ARG A 70 -8.70 -7.39 21.71
N PHE A 71 -9.30 -6.25 22.07
CA PHE A 71 -8.96 -5.50 23.27
C PHE A 71 -10.18 -5.25 24.18
N ALA A 72 -11.23 -6.08 24.06
CA ALA A 72 -12.45 -5.94 24.85
C ALA A 72 -12.15 -5.81 26.37
N ASP A 73 -11.33 -6.72 26.90
CA ASP A 73 -11.00 -6.80 28.33
C ASP A 73 -9.79 -5.94 28.74
N TRP A 74 -9.36 -4.99 27.90
CA TRP A 74 -8.19 -4.18 28.22
C TRP A 74 -8.46 -3.27 29.42
N PRO A 75 -7.56 -3.21 30.43
CA PRO A 75 -7.88 -2.62 31.74
C PRO A 75 -7.96 -1.08 31.76
N CYS A 76 -7.62 -0.41 30.66
CA CYS A 76 -7.67 1.05 30.54
C CYS A 76 -8.35 1.47 29.24
N ASP A 77 -8.78 2.74 29.18
CA ASP A 77 -9.41 3.33 28.00
C ASP A 77 -8.45 3.37 26.81
N LEU A 78 -8.98 3.08 25.63
CA LEU A 78 -8.24 2.98 24.37
C LEU A 78 -8.60 4.09 23.38
N LYS A 79 -9.73 4.79 23.60
CA LYS A 79 -10.18 5.88 22.75
C LYS A 79 -9.11 6.96 22.61
N GLY A 80 -8.89 7.36 21.37
CA GLY A 80 -7.85 8.32 20.99
C GLY A 80 -6.56 7.65 20.51
N ASN A 81 -6.37 6.35 20.74
CA ASN A 81 -5.30 5.60 20.11
C ASN A 81 -5.71 5.12 18.71
N ASN A 82 -5.56 6.00 17.72
CA ASN A 82 -5.96 5.76 16.34
C ASN A 82 -5.22 4.57 15.69
N ASP A 83 -4.04 4.21 16.19
CA ASP A 83 -3.24 3.08 15.70
C ASP A 83 -4.01 1.76 15.82
N LEU A 84 -4.87 1.64 16.83
CA LEU A 84 -5.67 0.45 17.08
C LEU A 84 -6.76 0.23 16.02
N LEU A 85 -7.20 1.30 15.37
CA LEU A 85 -8.28 1.23 14.38
C LEU A 85 -7.87 0.42 13.15
N VAL A 86 -6.58 0.26 12.87
CA VAL A 86 -6.10 -0.69 11.84
C VAL A 86 -6.49 -2.14 12.18
N LEU A 87 -6.60 -2.45 13.48
CA LEU A 87 -6.93 -3.78 13.97
C LEU A 87 -8.41 -3.92 14.34
N SER A 88 -9.00 -2.89 14.95
CA SER A 88 -10.37 -2.95 15.47
C SER A 88 -11.44 -2.49 14.48
N LYS A 89 -11.10 -1.58 13.55
CA LYS A 89 -12.00 -0.99 12.54
C LYS A 89 -11.29 -0.74 11.19
N PRO A 90 -10.71 -1.78 10.57
CA PRO A 90 -9.95 -1.63 9.33
C PRO A 90 -10.77 -0.99 8.19
N GLU A 91 -12.09 -1.19 8.18
CA GLU A 91 -13.01 -0.60 7.22
C GLU A 91 -13.07 0.93 7.29
N VAL A 92 -12.96 1.52 8.49
CA VAL A 92 -12.93 2.98 8.66
C VAL A 92 -11.63 3.54 8.10
N ILE A 93 -10.50 2.88 8.39
CA ILE A 93 -9.20 3.31 7.86
C ILE A 93 -9.17 3.21 6.33
N ALA A 94 -9.68 2.11 5.77
CA ALA A 94 -9.78 1.94 4.32
C ALA A 94 -10.66 3.01 3.68
N ALA A 95 -11.81 3.35 4.28
CA ALA A 95 -12.68 4.41 3.77
C ALA A 95 -11.99 5.78 3.77
N ILE A 96 -11.20 6.10 4.79
CA ILE A 96 -10.43 7.35 4.86
C ILE A 96 -9.34 7.38 3.78
N HIS A 97 -8.58 6.30 3.62
CA HIS A 97 -7.57 6.22 2.56
C HIS A 97 -8.19 6.36 1.17
N ASN A 98 -9.32 5.70 0.93
CA ASN A 98 -10.06 5.83 -0.34
C ASN A 98 -10.51 7.28 -0.58
N ALA A 99 -11.04 7.97 0.44
CA ALA A 99 -11.42 9.37 0.30
C ALA A 99 -10.23 10.28 -0.08
N TYR A 100 -9.03 10.01 0.46
CA TYR A 100 -7.83 10.74 0.06
C TYR A 100 -7.37 10.42 -1.36
N PHE A 101 -7.44 9.15 -1.78
CA PHE A 101 -7.16 8.80 -3.18
C PHE A 101 -8.15 9.44 -4.16
N GLU A 102 -9.44 9.46 -3.83
CA GLU A 102 -10.48 10.14 -4.62
C GLU A 102 -10.25 11.65 -4.70
N ALA A 103 -9.70 12.25 -3.64
CA ALA A 103 -9.29 13.66 -3.62
C ALA A 103 -7.98 13.94 -4.38
N GLY A 104 -7.30 12.91 -4.91
CA GLY A 104 -6.09 13.05 -5.71
C GLY A 104 -4.77 12.92 -4.94
N ALA A 105 -4.80 12.41 -3.70
CA ALA A 105 -3.57 12.06 -2.99
C ALA A 105 -2.81 10.97 -3.77
N ALA A 106 -1.52 11.21 -3.99
CA ALA A 106 -0.61 10.27 -4.63
C ALA A 106 0.17 9.42 -3.61
N ILE A 107 0.28 9.92 -2.38
CA ILE A 107 0.99 9.30 -1.27
C ILE A 107 0.05 9.36 -0.06
N ILE A 108 -0.06 8.27 0.69
CA ILE A 108 -0.87 8.17 1.90
C ILE A 108 -0.02 7.84 3.12
N GLU A 109 -0.40 8.39 4.27
CA GLU A 109 0.19 8.07 5.55
C GLU A 109 -0.61 6.98 6.27
N PRO A 110 0.07 6.12 7.06
CA PRO A 110 -0.61 5.25 7.99
C PRO A 110 -1.36 6.09 9.05
N PRO A 111 -2.43 5.56 9.69
CA PRO A 111 -3.27 6.32 10.64
C PRO A 111 -2.57 6.77 11.93
N THR A 112 -1.27 6.47 12.05
CA THR A 112 -0.42 6.66 13.20
C THR A 112 0.21 8.04 13.25
N VAL A 113 -0.37 8.93 14.06
CA VAL A 113 0.31 10.15 14.57
C VAL A 113 0.85 9.95 16.00
N THR A 114 0.58 8.80 16.63
CA THR A 114 0.76 8.55 18.08
C THR A 114 1.62 7.30 18.37
N SER A 115 2.35 6.79 17.38
CA SER A 115 3.17 5.57 17.49
C SER A 115 4.57 5.78 18.10
N THR A 116 4.84 6.92 18.75
CA THR A 116 6.11 7.15 19.46
C THR A 116 6.01 6.69 20.92
N THR A 117 7.11 6.13 21.45
CA THR A 117 7.21 5.60 22.83
C THR A 117 6.68 6.57 23.89
N MET A 118 6.81 7.88 23.66
CA MET A 118 6.34 8.93 24.58
C MET A 118 4.81 9.00 24.68
N ALA A 119 4.06 8.75 23.60
CA ALA A 119 2.59 8.75 23.66
C ALA A 119 2.02 7.42 24.19
N LEU A 120 2.78 6.33 24.05
CA LEU A 120 2.45 5.02 24.64
C LEU A 120 2.79 4.94 26.14
N ALA A 121 3.70 5.79 26.63
CA ALA A 121 4.09 5.89 28.03
C ALA A 121 2.93 6.38 28.93
N ASP A 122 2.15 7.35 28.46
CA ASP A 122 0.94 7.82 29.17
C ASP A 122 -0.16 6.74 29.24
N SER A 123 -0.12 5.75 28.35
CA SER A 123 -1.08 4.64 28.33
C SER A 123 -0.61 3.36 29.06
N ARG A 124 0.60 3.31 29.64
CA ARG A 124 1.25 2.05 30.13
C ARG A 124 1.28 0.93 29.07
N ARG A 125 1.77 1.21 27.86
CA ARG A 125 1.71 0.28 26.71
C ARG A 125 3.07 -0.13 26.14
N GLU A 126 4.03 -0.43 27.01
CA GLU A 126 5.34 -0.95 26.61
C GLU A 126 5.29 -2.38 26.02
N SER A 127 4.20 -3.13 26.23
CA SER A 127 4.10 -4.54 25.82
C SER A 127 3.66 -4.78 24.37
N LEU A 128 3.11 -3.79 23.65
CA LEU A 128 2.58 -3.99 22.29
C LEU A 128 3.64 -3.90 21.18
N THR A 129 4.83 -3.34 21.48
CA THR A 129 5.96 -3.28 20.55
C THR A 129 6.69 -4.62 20.40
N ALA A 130 6.48 -5.58 21.30
CA ALA A 130 7.18 -6.88 21.27
C ALA A 130 6.59 -7.91 20.27
N ALA A 131 5.39 -7.70 19.73
CA ALA A 131 4.72 -8.67 18.85
C ALA A 131 5.10 -8.56 17.36
N ARG A 132 6.20 -7.87 17.01
CA ARG A 132 6.75 -7.80 15.64
C ARG A 132 7.94 -8.73 15.39
N HIS A 133 8.33 -9.54 16.38
CA HIS A 133 9.35 -10.58 16.25
C HIS A 133 8.85 -11.92 16.78
N SER A 134 7.86 -12.50 16.10
CA SER A 134 7.60 -13.95 16.13
C SER A 134 6.98 -14.38 14.81
#